data_AF-A0A3P9I3L9-F1
#
_entry.id   AF-A0A3P9I3L9-F1
#
_cell.length_a   1.000
_cell.length_b   1.000
_cell.length_c   1.000
_cell.angle_alpha   90.00
_cell.angle_beta   90.00
_cell.angle_gamma   90.00
#
_symmetry.space_group_name_H-M   'P 1'
#
loop_
_entity.id
_entity.type
_entity.pdbx_description
1 polymer ?
#
loop_
_entity_poly.entity_id
_entity_poly.type
_entity_poly.pdbx_seq_one_letter_code
_entity_poly.pdbx_strand_id
1 'polypeptide(L)'
;MRKRDAGGSIMIRQGVTGIMNIKAYSTDLHSPGLCHDDEFQCQMDGFCIPANWECDGHPDCEDGSDEHNTCPAVTCLSSYFQCANKMCIPMSWLCDGENDCRDMSDEQNCPTPPFTCPSGQWLCPTDQICIDLDKVCNGQRDCPNGADESPICNQEDCALNNGGCSDGCIQGPFGAQCTCPPGFQLLNDSKTCDDINECLIPGFCSQQCYNERGTFRCHCSDGYLLEPDGRTCKAIGKQQNKTELNYKLNQEPPESRPVVTGLSIVTVDFDRATSKIYWADASQKKIWSSYQNGTDKKEVSETIVETVKSIAVDWVGRNLYWTDSDLECIEVATLDGRFRKVLLNTNLLCHFAFSTNLMFWSDWGQNPRIESASMDGAMRRVIVSTKLYWPNGLALDYTTRKVYFADAYLKYIDYCDYDGSNRHQVLQHPHGMTIFEDSIYWSEQYTSKVMSTNKFHGGNITILMSSVYQPMGIVMDHPIKQPAGTTNACSSNNGGCPHLCLPKPDNKKTCACTTGFIPSHDGTRCEQYESFAIISSSEFIRGFHINSSDHSEAMPPITGSKLGIFFNCKMSKTTFTPPMAMCIQATVRYGLLCSKLPPSGVATQVSTTGFGL
;
A
#
# COMPACT_ATOMS: atom_id res chain seq x y z
N MET A 1 -20.96 -29.08 21.27
CA MET A 1 -19.94 -29.57 20.32
C MET A 1 -19.66 -28.43 19.34
N ARG A 2 -18.43 -27.90 19.31
CA ARG A 2 -18.04 -26.72 18.52
C ARG A 2 -17.51 -27.15 17.15
N LYS A 3 -18.03 -26.59 16.07
CA LYS A 3 -17.47 -26.67 14.71
C LYS A 3 -17.24 -25.22 14.26
N ARG A 4 -15.99 -24.85 13.96
CA ARG A 4 -15.59 -23.53 13.44
C ARG A 4 -15.66 -23.59 11.91
N ASP A 5 -16.34 -22.63 11.30
CA ASP A 5 -16.43 -22.49 9.85
C ASP A 5 -15.08 -22.13 9.22
N ALA A 6 -14.88 -22.62 8.00
CA ALA A 6 -13.64 -22.53 7.23
C ALA A 6 -13.90 -21.71 5.95
N GLY A 7 -13.84 -20.40 6.11
CA GLY A 7 -13.50 -19.40 5.09
C GLY A 7 -12.55 -18.42 5.77
N GLY A 8 -11.63 -17.80 5.03
CA GLY A 8 -10.75 -16.77 5.61
C GLY A 8 -11.57 -15.77 6.43
N SER A 9 -11.15 -15.49 7.65
CA SER A 9 -11.88 -14.54 8.50
C SER A 9 -11.40 -13.14 8.14
N ILE A 10 -12.30 -12.30 7.63
CA ILE A 10 -12.00 -10.90 7.37
C ILE A 10 -12.15 -10.16 8.71
N MET A 11 -11.04 -9.60 9.21
CA MET A 11 -11.09 -8.73 10.38
C MET A 11 -11.32 -7.30 9.91
N ILE A 12 -12.45 -6.72 10.34
CA ILE A 12 -12.89 -5.39 9.92
C ILE A 12 -13.03 -4.53 11.17
N ARG A 13 -12.49 -3.31 11.11
CA ARG A 13 -12.73 -2.27 12.10
C ARG A 13 -14.17 -1.77 11.96
N GLN A 14 -14.94 -1.83 13.05
CA GLN A 14 -16.24 -1.13 13.18
C GLN A 14 -16.10 -0.02 14.22
N GLY A 15 -16.36 1.23 13.85
CA GLY A 15 -16.68 2.26 14.84
C GLY A 15 -18.10 2.04 15.37
N VAL A 16 -18.33 2.12 16.68
CA VAL A 16 -19.65 1.86 17.27
C VAL A 16 -20.45 3.16 17.44
N THR A 17 -21.76 3.04 17.17
CA THR A 17 -22.84 4.02 17.14
C THR A 17 -23.46 4.38 18.49
N GLY A 18 -24.01 5.60 18.60
CA GLY A 18 -25.19 5.94 19.41
C GLY A 18 -26.30 6.54 18.54
N ILE A 19 -27.57 6.20 18.81
CA ILE A 19 -28.75 6.35 17.92
C ILE A 19 -29.51 7.70 18.10
N MET A 20 -29.89 8.28 16.95
CA MET A 20 -30.97 9.22 16.57
C MET A 20 -31.07 10.70 17.05
N ASN A 21 -31.34 11.51 16.01
CA ASN A 21 -31.99 12.82 15.90
C ASN A 21 -31.18 14.09 16.21
N ILE A 22 -30.80 14.73 15.09
CA ILE A 22 -30.48 16.13 14.83
C ILE A 22 -30.98 17.10 15.92
N LYS A 23 -30.05 17.58 16.74
CA LYS A 23 -29.57 18.96 16.70
C LYS A 23 -28.19 18.98 17.30
N ALA A 24 -27.26 19.55 16.54
CA ALA A 24 -25.89 19.83 16.92
C ALA A 24 -25.82 20.37 18.35
N TYR A 25 -24.88 19.84 19.14
CA TYR A 25 -23.98 20.54 20.07
C TYR A 25 -23.26 19.43 20.86
N SER A 26 -22.12 18.97 20.32
CA SER A 26 -21.10 18.33 21.17
C SER A 26 -20.23 19.45 21.70
N THR A 27 -20.30 19.65 23.00
CA THR A 27 -19.35 20.44 23.77
C THR A 27 -18.10 19.60 23.98
N ASP A 28 -17.02 19.93 23.28
CA ASP A 28 -15.66 19.78 23.81
C ASP A 28 -14.82 20.97 23.34
N LEU A 29 -14.32 21.71 24.33
CA LEU A 29 -13.44 22.87 24.19
C LEU A 29 -12.05 22.40 23.72
N HIS A 30 -11.79 22.51 22.42
CA HIS A 30 -10.55 23.06 21.86
C HIS A 30 -10.94 23.80 20.57
N SER A 31 -10.37 24.99 20.38
CA SER A 31 -10.80 25.98 19.39
C SER A 31 -10.99 25.39 17.97
N PRO A 32 -12.10 25.71 17.29
CA PRO A 32 -12.39 25.20 15.95
C PRO A 32 -11.57 25.95 14.88
N GLY A 33 -11.02 25.21 13.92
CA GLY A 33 -10.81 25.70 12.56
C GLY A 33 -9.43 26.28 12.21
N LEU A 34 -8.34 25.58 12.52
CA LEU A 34 -7.05 25.84 11.86
C LEU A 34 -6.38 24.50 11.54
N CYS A 35 -6.25 24.22 10.24
CA CYS A 35 -5.25 23.26 9.74
C CYS A 35 -3.84 23.73 10.15
N HIS A 36 -2.83 22.88 10.03
CA HIS A 36 -1.45 23.28 10.34
C HIS A 36 -1.01 24.45 9.42
N ASP A 37 0.02 25.22 9.79
CA ASP A 37 0.43 26.45 9.06
C ASP A 37 0.82 26.21 7.58
N ASP A 38 1.04 24.95 7.19
CA ASP A 38 1.36 24.47 5.83
C ASP A 38 0.20 23.70 5.18
N GLU A 39 -1.03 23.83 5.69
CA GLU A 39 -2.24 23.17 5.20
C GLU A 39 -3.38 24.17 4.93
N PHE A 40 -4.11 23.98 3.84
CA PHE A 40 -5.34 24.67 3.50
C PHE A 40 -6.56 23.88 4.00
N GLN A 41 -7.55 24.59 4.55
CA GLN A 41 -8.78 23.98 5.07
C GLN A 41 -9.92 24.04 4.05
N CYS A 42 -10.40 22.88 3.61
CA CYS A 42 -11.60 22.75 2.79
C CYS A 42 -12.83 23.34 3.51
N GLN A 43 -13.63 24.12 2.79
CA GLN A 43 -14.65 24.99 3.37
C GLN A 43 -15.89 24.22 3.89
N MET A 44 -16.19 23.05 3.31
CA MET A 44 -17.40 22.28 3.61
C MET A 44 -17.23 21.24 4.72
N ASP A 45 -16.17 20.45 4.68
CA ASP A 45 -15.91 19.32 5.57
C ASP A 45 -14.78 19.59 6.58
N GLY A 46 -14.06 20.71 6.41
CA GLY A 46 -12.95 21.11 7.27
C GLY A 46 -11.71 20.25 7.08
N PHE A 47 -11.63 19.50 5.98
CA PHE A 47 -10.50 18.64 5.63
C PHE A 47 -9.25 19.49 5.32
N CYS A 48 -8.07 19.05 5.76
CA CYS A 48 -6.82 19.78 5.58
C CYS A 48 -6.03 19.17 4.42
N ILE A 49 -5.83 19.95 3.37
CA ILE A 49 -4.95 19.62 2.25
C ILE A 49 -3.65 20.41 2.40
N PRO A 50 -2.52 19.99 1.82
CA PRO A 50 -1.30 20.81 1.77
C PRO A 50 -1.56 22.20 1.17
N ALA A 51 -0.98 23.26 1.73
CA ALA A 51 -1.20 24.65 1.28
C ALA A 51 -0.73 24.92 -0.16
N ASN A 52 0.15 24.08 -0.71
CA ASN A 52 0.57 24.15 -2.11
C ASN A 52 -0.47 23.56 -3.09
N TRP A 53 -1.56 23.00 -2.60
CA TRP A 53 -2.73 22.55 -3.38
C TRP A 53 -3.83 23.62 -3.40
N GLU A 54 -3.64 24.76 -2.74
CA GLU A 54 -4.48 25.93 -2.98
C GLU A 54 -4.08 26.57 -4.33
N CYS A 55 -5.01 26.68 -5.27
CA CYS A 55 -4.81 27.30 -6.58
C CYS A 55 -3.77 26.60 -7.49
N ASP A 56 -3.71 25.27 -7.47
CA ASP A 56 -2.83 24.51 -8.36
C ASP A 56 -3.49 24.18 -9.72
N GLY A 57 -4.78 24.49 -9.85
CA GLY A 57 -5.60 24.28 -11.03
C GLY A 57 -6.45 23.01 -10.99
N HIS A 58 -6.48 22.28 -9.87
CA HIS A 58 -7.30 21.09 -9.68
C HIS A 58 -8.16 21.20 -8.41
N PRO A 59 -9.48 20.92 -8.44
CA PRO A 59 -10.31 20.91 -7.24
C PRO A 59 -9.97 19.73 -6.33
N ASP A 60 -9.15 19.96 -5.31
CA ASP A 60 -8.71 19.03 -4.28
C ASP A 60 -9.74 18.79 -3.18
N CYS A 61 -10.51 19.82 -2.84
CA CYS A 61 -11.63 19.71 -1.92
C CYS A 61 -12.86 19.15 -2.63
N GLU A 62 -13.72 18.42 -1.91
CA GLU A 62 -14.97 17.86 -2.46
C GLU A 62 -15.90 18.94 -3.04
N ASP A 63 -15.79 20.17 -2.52
CA ASP A 63 -16.51 21.36 -2.98
C ASP A 63 -15.69 22.26 -3.92
N GLY A 64 -14.42 21.92 -4.19
CA GLY A 64 -13.48 22.72 -4.98
C GLY A 64 -13.15 24.07 -4.33
N SER A 65 -13.23 24.17 -2.99
CA SER A 65 -12.97 25.42 -2.26
C SER A 65 -11.53 25.91 -2.32
N ASP A 66 -10.59 25.00 -2.54
CA ASP A 66 -9.17 25.23 -2.81
C ASP A 66 -8.93 25.91 -4.18
N GLU A 67 -9.81 25.69 -5.16
CA GLU A 67 -9.80 26.34 -6.48
C GLU A 67 -10.75 27.54 -6.54
N HIS A 68 -10.61 28.43 -5.57
CA HIS A 68 -11.47 29.60 -5.47
C HIS A 68 -11.26 30.57 -6.66
N ASN A 69 -12.29 31.36 -6.96
CA ASN A 69 -12.30 32.27 -8.12
C ASN A 69 -11.24 33.40 -8.07
N THR A 70 -10.48 33.53 -6.98
CA THR A 70 -9.35 34.45 -6.80
C THR A 70 -8.00 33.85 -7.21
N CYS A 71 -7.94 32.59 -7.63
CA CYS A 71 -6.71 31.92 -8.09
C CYS A 71 -6.19 32.50 -9.42
N PRO A 72 -4.86 32.57 -9.63
CA PRO A 72 -4.28 32.91 -10.93
C PRO A 72 -4.68 31.88 -12.01
N ALA A 73 -4.86 32.32 -13.26
CA ALA A 73 -5.17 31.40 -14.36
C ALA A 73 -3.95 30.49 -14.66
N VAL A 74 -4.01 29.23 -14.22
CA VAL A 74 -3.00 28.22 -14.51
C VAL A 74 -3.08 27.84 -15.98
N THR A 75 -1.98 28.07 -16.72
CA THR A 75 -1.79 27.54 -18.08
C THR A 75 -0.78 26.40 -17.98
N CYS A 76 -1.11 25.23 -18.54
CA CYS A 76 -0.27 24.04 -18.41
C CYS A 76 1.17 24.32 -18.90
N LEU A 77 2.16 23.80 -18.17
CA LEU A 77 3.57 23.85 -18.61
C LEU A 77 3.73 23.16 -19.97
N SER A 78 4.73 23.57 -20.76
CA SER A 78 4.96 23.06 -22.12
C SER A 78 5.20 21.55 -22.24
N SER A 79 5.43 20.84 -21.13
CA SER A 79 5.58 19.38 -21.06
C SER A 79 4.26 18.63 -20.77
N TYR A 80 3.15 19.36 -20.64
CA TYR A 80 1.82 18.85 -20.30
C TYR A 80 0.82 19.17 -21.42
N PHE A 81 -0.06 18.23 -21.72
CA PHE A 81 -1.24 18.37 -22.56
C PHE A 81 -2.41 18.93 -21.74
N GLN A 82 -3.17 19.85 -22.32
CA GLN A 82 -4.35 20.43 -21.69
C GLN A 82 -5.62 19.75 -22.22
N CYS A 83 -6.34 19.07 -21.33
CA CYS A 83 -7.64 18.46 -21.56
C CYS A 83 -8.73 19.51 -21.87
N ALA A 84 -9.88 19.11 -22.43
CA ALA A 84 -10.96 20.06 -22.76
C ALA A 84 -11.61 20.67 -21.51
N ASN A 85 -11.64 19.92 -20.40
CA ASN A 85 -12.00 20.41 -19.05
C ASN A 85 -10.91 21.26 -18.38
N LYS A 86 -9.82 21.58 -19.10
CA LYS A 86 -8.65 22.35 -18.65
C LYS A 86 -7.71 21.64 -17.68
N MET A 87 -7.90 20.35 -17.40
CA MET A 87 -6.90 19.57 -16.65
C MET A 87 -5.59 19.42 -17.44
N CYS A 88 -4.46 19.39 -16.74
CA CYS A 88 -3.14 19.23 -17.34
C CYS A 88 -2.63 17.81 -17.10
N ILE A 89 -2.47 17.01 -18.16
CA ILE A 89 -1.85 15.68 -18.08
C ILE A 89 -0.46 15.71 -18.74
N PRO A 90 0.53 14.94 -18.31
CA PRO A 90 1.78 14.77 -19.04
C PRO A 90 1.57 14.32 -20.49
N MET A 91 2.37 14.81 -21.43
CA MET A 91 2.28 14.39 -22.86
C MET A 91 2.45 12.87 -23.08
N SER A 92 3.05 12.15 -22.12
CA SER A 92 3.16 10.68 -22.15
C SER A 92 1.83 9.95 -21.96
N TRP A 93 0.78 10.65 -21.53
CA TRP A 93 -0.56 10.10 -21.25
C TRP A 93 -1.57 10.47 -22.34
N LEU A 94 -1.08 11.10 -23.42
CA LEU A 94 -1.89 11.32 -24.60
C LEU A 94 -1.90 10.03 -25.43
N CYS A 95 -3.08 9.43 -25.62
CA CYS A 95 -3.24 8.20 -26.40
C CYS A 95 -2.53 6.98 -25.81
N ASP A 96 -2.57 6.83 -24.49
CA ASP A 96 -2.07 5.64 -23.82
C ASP A 96 -3.17 4.59 -23.59
N GLY A 97 -4.40 4.88 -24.03
CA GLY A 97 -5.55 3.97 -24.00
C GLY A 97 -6.39 4.11 -22.73
N GLU A 98 -6.05 5.02 -21.84
CA GLU A 98 -6.72 5.30 -20.58
C GLU A 98 -7.31 6.73 -20.59
N ASN A 99 -8.50 6.91 -20.00
CA ASN A 99 -9.13 8.23 -19.91
C ASN A 99 -8.57 9.01 -18.70
N ASP A 100 -7.35 9.54 -18.82
CA ASP A 100 -6.66 10.35 -17.81
C ASP A 100 -7.27 11.76 -17.71
N CYS A 101 -7.84 12.31 -18.80
CA CYS A 101 -8.55 13.59 -18.78
C CYS A 101 -9.93 13.55 -18.09
N ARG A 102 -10.44 12.37 -17.71
CA ARG A 102 -11.80 12.11 -17.17
C ARG A 102 -12.97 12.49 -18.09
N ASP A 103 -12.78 13.40 -19.04
CA ASP A 103 -13.71 13.82 -20.09
C ASP A 103 -13.41 13.19 -21.46
N MET A 104 -12.43 12.27 -21.51
CA MET A 104 -11.97 11.51 -22.68
C MET A 104 -11.32 12.36 -23.78
N SER A 105 -10.86 13.57 -23.45
CA SER A 105 -10.22 14.49 -24.40
C SER A 105 -8.84 14.03 -24.87
N ASP A 106 -8.12 13.31 -24.02
CA ASP A 106 -6.84 12.67 -24.30
C ASP A 106 -6.97 11.48 -25.25
N GLU A 107 -8.08 10.76 -25.18
CA GLU A 107 -8.32 9.54 -25.96
C GLU A 107 -9.20 9.75 -27.21
N GLN A 108 -9.77 10.94 -27.40
CA GLN A 108 -10.72 11.21 -28.48
C GLN A 108 -10.12 11.28 -29.89
N ASN A 109 -8.81 11.52 -30.02
CA ASN A 109 -8.13 11.68 -31.30
C ASN A 109 -6.92 10.76 -31.45
N CYS A 110 -7.02 9.57 -30.88
CA CYS A 110 -5.96 8.58 -30.92
C CYS A 110 -6.11 7.65 -32.12
N PRO A 111 -5.00 7.20 -32.73
CA PRO A 111 -5.05 6.23 -33.81
C PRO A 111 -5.66 4.92 -33.29
N THR A 112 -6.90 4.61 -33.71
CA THR A 112 -7.63 3.42 -33.23
C THR A 112 -7.03 2.14 -33.80
N PRO A 113 -6.94 1.05 -33.02
CA PRO A 113 -6.66 -0.27 -33.55
C PRO A 113 -7.82 -0.73 -34.46
N PRO A 114 -7.54 -1.46 -35.55
CA PRO A 114 -8.58 -1.93 -36.47
C PRO A 114 -9.53 -2.92 -35.78
N PHE A 115 -10.84 -2.79 -36.06
CA PHE A 115 -11.86 -3.78 -35.66
C PHE A 115 -11.47 -5.16 -36.19
N THR A 116 -11.43 -6.16 -35.30
CA THR A 116 -11.00 -7.53 -35.64
C THR A 116 -12.07 -8.53 -35.18
N CYS A 117 -12.49 -9.45 -36.04
CA CYS A 117 -13.50 -10.47 -35.72
C CYS A 117 -12.94 -11.59 -34.81
N PRO A 118 -13.78 -12.29 -34.02
CA PRO A 118 -13.39 -13.47 -33.26
C PRO A 118 -12.78 -14.58 -34.13
N SER A 119 -11.94 -15.43 -33.52
CA SER A 119 -11.26 -16.54 -34.22
C SER A 119 -12.26 -17.43 -34.98
N GLY A 120 -12.09 -17.56 -36.30
CA GLY A 120 -12.98 -18.34 -37.17
C GLY A 120 -14.00 -17.52 -37.97
N GLN A 121 -13.98 -16.19 -37.83
CA GLN A 121 -14.87 -15.28 -38.57
C GLN A 121 -14.11 -14.25 -39.41
N TRP A 122 -14.68 -13.88 -40.56
CA TRP A 122 -14.17 -12.92 -41.52
C TRP A 122 -14.93 -11.59 -41.44
N LEU A 123 -14.20 -10.48 -41.51
CA LEU A 123 -14.76 -9.14 -41.43
C LEU A 123 -15.20 -8.62 -42.80
N CYS A 124 -16.49 -8.30 -42.94
CA CYS A 124 -16.98 -7.58 -44.11
C CYS A 124 -16.29 -6.19 -44.20
N PRO A 125 -15.64 -5.82 -45.32
CA PRO A 125 -14.75 -4.66 -45.46
C PRO A 125 -15.35 -3.26 -45.20
N THR A 126 -16.65 -3.16 -44.95
CA THR A 126 -17.35 -1.86 -44.86
C THR A 126 -18.36 -1.79 -43.74
N ASP A 127 -18.90 -2.93 -43.29
CA ASP A 127 -20.11 -2.94 -42.46
C ASP A 127 -19.87 -3.40 -41.01
N GLN A 128 -18.62 -3.61 -40.56
CA GLN A 128 -18.28 -4.12 -39.22
C GLN A 128 -19.07 -5.40 -38.83
N ILE A 129 -19.44 -6.20 -39.84
CA ILE A 129 -20.16 -7.46 -39.69
C ILE A 129 -19.17 -8.61 -39.87
N CYS A 130 -19.23 -9.60 -38.97
CA CYS A 130 -18.42 -10.81 -39.04
C CYS A 130 -19.27 -11.96 -39.60
N ILE A 131 -18.77 -12.65 -40.62
CA ILE A 131 -19.34 -13.88 -41.18
C ILE A 131 -18.39 -15.06 -40.91
N ASP A 132 -18.87 -16.31 -40.87
CA ASP A 132 -17.97 -17.46 -40.66
C ASP A 132 -17.02 -17.66 -41.86
N LEU A 133 -15.79 -18.13 -41.59
CA LEU A 133 -14.79 -18.39 -42.64
C LEU A 133 -15.29 -19.33 -43.75
N ASP A 134 -16.15 -20.30 -43.41
CA ASP A 134 -16.75 -21.25 -44.36
C ASP A 134 -17.74 -20.60 -45.33
N LYS A 135 -18.14 -19.36 -45.05
CA LYS A 135 -19.05 -18.56 -45.89
C LYS A 135 -18.34 -17.63 -46.85
N VAL A 136 -17.02 -17.53 -46.75
CA VAL A 136 -16.21 -16.74 -47.67
C VAL A 136 -15.97 -17.55 -48.95
N CYS A 137 -16.23 -16.96 -50.12
CA CYS A 137 -16.08 -17.64 -51.41
C CYS A 137 -16.90 -18.96 -51.54
N ASN A 138 -18.07 -19.04 -50.91
CA ASN A 138 -18.98 -20.18 -50.95
C ASN A 138 -20.01 -20.12 -52.11
N GLY A 139 -19.95 -19.08 -52.94
CA GLY A 139 -20.88 -18.80 -54.04
C GLY A 139 -22.18 -18.12 -53.62
N GLN A 140 -22.31 -17.67 -52.36
CA GLN A 140 -23.46 -16.96 -51.80
C GLN A 140 -23.01 -15.60 -51.28
N ARG A 141 -23.86 -14.57 -51.39
CA ARG A 141 -23.57 -13.24 -50.85
C ARG A 141 -24.03 -13.17 -49.40
N ASP A 142 -23.12 -13.47 -48.48
CA ASP A 142 -23.33 -13.44 -47.03
C ASP A 142 -22.98 -12.05 -46.44
N CYS A 143 -22.10 -11.26 -47.05
CA CYS A 143 -21.91 -9.85 -46.67
C CYS A 143 -22.98 -8.93 -47.30
N PRO A 144 -23.40 -7.83 -46.63
CA PRO A 144 -24.42 -6.91 -47.16
C PRO A 144 -24.06 -6.28 -48.51
N ASN A 145 -22.76 -6.09 -48.76
CA ASN A 145 -22.21 -5.59 -50.01
C ASN A 145 -21.75 -6.70 -50.99
N GLY A 146 -21.87 -7.98 -50.60
CA GLY A 146 -21.38 -9.13 -51.37
C GLY A 146 -19.87 -9.17 -51.54
N ALA A 147 -19.10 -8.48 -50.68
CA ALA A 147 -17.63 -8.41 -50.76
C ALA A 147 -16.93 -9.72 -50.37
N ASP A 148 -17.67 -10.68 -49.82
CA ASP A 148 -17.25 -12.05 -49.56
C ASP A 148 -17.09 -12.89 -50.83
N GLU A 149 -17.67 -12.45 -51.96
CA GLU A 149 -17.63 -13.13 -53.25
C GLU A 149 -16.94 -12.28 -54.31
N SER A 150 -15.71 -12.66 -54.69
CA SER A 150 -14.88 -11.93 -55.66
C SER A 150 -14.39 -12.84 -56.79
N PRO A 151 -14.15 -12.32 -58.02
CA PRO A 151 -13.59 -13.11 -59.12
C PRO A 151 -12.26 -13.81 -58.78
N ILE A 152 -11.53 -13.29 -57.79
CA ILE A 152 -10.23 -13.80 -57.30
C ILE A 152 -10.40 -15.09 -56.48
N CYS A 153 -11.60 -15.36 -55.93
CA CYS A 153 -11.90 -16.60 -55.20
C CYS A 153 -11.63 -17.88 -56.02
N ASN A 154 -11.63 -17.80 -57.36
CA ASN A 154 -11.39 -18.93 -58.26
C ASN A 154 -9.89 -19.15 -58.60
N GLN A 155 -8.99 -18.35 -58.01
CA GLN A 155 -7.55 -18.44 -58.26
C GLN A 155 -6.88 -19.32 -57.19
N GLU A 156 -6.14 -20.36 -57.59
CA GLU A 156 -5.51 -21.32 -56.65
C GLU A 156 -4.24 -20.78 -55.94
N ASP A 157 -4.29 -19.56 -55.42
CA ASP A 157 -3.16 -18.92 -54.71
C ASP A 157 -2.70 -19.73 -53.47
N CYS A 158 -3.61 -20.34 -52.69
CA CYS A 158 -3.24 -21.24 -51.58
C CYS A 158 -2.62 -22.57 -52.06
N ALA A 159 -2.90 -23.04 -53.27
CA ALA A 159 -2.27 -24.25 -53.80
C ALA A 159 -0.81 -24.01 -54.22
N LEU A 160 -0.48 -22.75 -54.52
CA LEU A 160 0.87 -22.31 -54.90
C LEU A 160 1.67 -21.90 -53.65
N ASN A 161 2.52 -22.80 -53.16
CA ASN A 161 3.40 -22.56 -52.00
C ASN A 161 2.64 -22.02 -50.77
N ASN A 162 1.42 -22.54 -50.52
CA ASN A 162 0.57 -22.16 -49.39
C ASN A 162 0.26 -20.65 -49.32
N GLY A 163 0.19 -19.93 -50.45
CA GLY A 163 0.02 -18.46 -50.47
C GLY A 163 1.20 -17.68 -49.86
N GLY A 164 2.31 -18.36 -49.55
CA GLY A 164 3.41 -17.84 -48.75
C GLY A 164 3.14 -17.80 -47.23
N CYS A 165 2.09 -18.46 -46.76
CA CYS A 165 1.75 -18.60 -45.34
C CYS A 165 2.64 -19.65 -44.67
N SER A 166 3.02 -19.43 -43.40
CA SER A 166 3.79 -20.41 -42.62
C SER A 166 2.97 -21.65 -42.27
N ASP A 167 1.68 -21.46 -41.96
CA ASP A 167 0.79 -22.52 -41.46
C ASP A 167 -0.50 -22.62 -42.28
N GLY A 168 -1.63 -22.09 -41.83
CA GLY A 168 -2.90 -22.18 -42.54
C GLY A 168 -3.01 -21.16 -43.67
N CYS A 169 -3.65 -21.57 -44.78
CA CYS A 169 -4.03 -20.68 -45.89
C CYS A 169 -5.50 -20.92 -46.23
N ILE A 170 -6.28 -19.84 -46.27
CA ILE A 170 -7.65 -19.81 -46.73
C ILE A 170 -7.75 -18.90 -47.94
N GLN A 171 -8.60 -19.26 -48.90
CA GLN A 171 -8.85 -18.42 -50.05
C GLN A 171 -9.85 -17.34 -49.70
N GLY A 172 -9.42 -16.08 -49.77
CA GLY A 172 -10.26 -14.93 -49.52
C GLY A 172 -10.64 -14.19 -50.81
N PRO A 173 -11.61 -13.28 -50.74
CA PRO A 173 -12.07 -12.49 -51.89
C PRO A 173 -11.01 -11.52 -52.42
N PHE A 174 -9.93 -11.29 -51.66
CA PHE A 174 -8.79 -10.45 -52.03
C PHE A 174 -7.50 -11.25 -52.30
N GLY A 175 -7.59 -12.59 -52.39
CA GLY A 175 -6.45 -13.51 -52.56
C GLY A 175 -6.23 -14.41 -51.34
N ALA A 176 -5.11 -15.14 -51.33
CA ALA A 176 -4.73 -16.02 -50.22
C ALA A 176 -4.57 -15.26 -48.89
N GLN A 177 -5.31 -15.66 -47.86
CA GLN A 177 -5.24 -15.13 -46.50
C GLN A 177 -4.69 -16.21 -45.56
N CYS A 178 -3.69 -15.85 -44.76
CA CYS A 178 -3.06 -16.78 -43.84
C CYS A 178 -3.84 -16.89 -42.53
N THR A 179 -3.86 -18.08 -41.93
CA THR A 179 -4.45 -18.35 -40.61
C THR A 179 -3.47 -19.13 -39.75
N CYS A 180 -3.52 -18.88 -38.44
CA CYS A 180 -2.63 -19.54 -37.50
C CYS A 180 -3.36 -20.60 -36.67
N PRO A 181 -2.67 -21.68 -36.26
CA PRO A 181 -3.23 -22.64 -35.32
C PRO A 181 -3.53 -21.98 -33.95
N PRO A 182 -4.42 -22.57 -33.13
CA PRO A 182 -4.69 -22.04 -31.78
C PRO A 182 -3.40 -21.89 -30.97
N GLY A 183 -3.26 -20.75 -30.26
CA GLY A 183 -2.04 -20.39 -29.53
C GLY A 183 -1.02 -19.61 -30.35
N PHE A 184 -1.32 -19.28 -31.61
CA PHE A 184 -0.44 -18.48 -32.48
C PHE A 184 -1.19 -17.29 -33.09
N GLN A 185 -0.46 -16.20 -33.33
CA GLN A 185 -0.93 -14.96 -33.94
C GLN A 185 -0.12 -14.62 -35.19
N LEU A 186 -0.74 -13.95 -36.16
CA LEU A 186 -0.05 -13.51 -37.37
C LEU A 186 0.86 -12.31 -37.07
N LEU A 187 2.09 -12.35 -37.59
CA LEU A 187 3.02 -11.22 -37.57
C LEU A 187 2.58 -10.12 -38.56
N ASN A 188 3.22 -8.95 -38.47
CA ASN A 188 2.95 -7.79 -39.33
C ASN A 188 3.12 -8.07 -40.84
N ASP A 189 3.81 -9.15 -41.20
CA ASP A 189 3.94 -9.61 -42.58
C ASP A 189 2.65 -10.28 -43.10
N SER A 190 1.63 -10.46 -42.25
CA SER A 190 0.35 -11.14 -42.51
C SER A 190 0.48 -12.59 -42.98
N LYS A 191 1.65 -13.21 -42.77
CA LYS A 191 2.00 -14.52 -43.35
C LYS A 191 2.62 -15.50 -42.37
N THR A 192 3.39 -15.01 -41.42
CA THR A 192 4.12 -15.85 -40.47
C THR A 192 3.38 -15.89 -39.14
N CYS A 193 3.16 -17.10 -38.62
CA CYS A 193 2.57 -17.33 -37.31
C CYS A 193 3.64 -17.32 -36.22
N ASP A 194 3.44 -16.50 -35.21
CA ASP A 194 4.26 -16.45 -34.01
C ASP A 194 3.44 -16.85 -32.77
N ASP A 195 4.15 -17.39 -31.80
CA ASP A 195 3.56 -17.89 -30.55
C ASP A 195 2.90 -16.76 -29.75
N ILE A 196 1.68 -16.97 -29.26
CA ILE A 196 1.03 -16.00 -28.37
C ILE A 196 1.62 -16.21 -26.99
N ASN A 197 2.34 -15.21 -26.48
CA ASN A 197 2.81 -15.26 -25.10
C ASN A 197 1.69 -14.89 -24.13
N GLU A 198 0.92 -15.87 -23.67
CA GLU A 198 -0.22 -15.60 -22.78
C GLU A 198 0.19 -15.08 -21.41
N CYS A 199 1.45 -15.28 -21.01
CA CYS A 199 1.97 -14.76 -19.74
C CYS A 199 2.13 -13.23 -19.72
N LEU A 200 2.05 -12.57 -20.87
CA LEU A 200 2.01 -11.11 -20.95
C LEU A 200 0.61 -10.56 -20.67
N ILE A 201 -0.44 -11.39 -20.71
CA ILE A 201 -1.82 -10.97 -20.48
C ILE A 201 -2.07 -10.94 -18.96
N PRO A 202 -2.38 -9.77 -18.36
CA PRO A 202 -2.67 -9.68 -16.94
C PRO A 202 -3.82 -10.57 -16.50
N GLY A 203 -3.60 -11.38 -15.47
CA GLY A 203 -4.62 -12.26 -14.91
C GLY A 203 -4.93 -13.51 -15.71
N PHE A 204 -4.11 -13.84 -16.72
CA PHE A 204 -4.27 -15.07 -17.49
C PHE A 204 -4.08 -16.34 -16.63
N CYS A 205 -3.07 -16.34 -15.76
CA CYS A 205 -2.93 -17.28 -14.64
C CYS A 205 -3.07 -16.51 -13.32
N SER A 206 -3.71 -17.10 -12.31
CA SER A 206 -3.83 -16.47 -10.97
C SER A 206 -2.49 -16.17 -10.30
N GLN A 207 -1.49 -17.01 -10.59
CA GLN A 207 -0.17 -17.00 -9.95
C GLN A 207 0.96 -17.10 -10.97
N GLN A 208 1.65 -18.24 -11.07
CA GLN A 208 2.80 -18.39 -11.97
C GLN A 208 2.35 -18.85 -13.35
N CYS A 209 2.87 -18.22 -14.40
CA CYS A 209 2.62 -18.56 -15.80
C CYS A 209 3.93 -18.95 -16.49
N TYR A 210 3.91 -20.02 -17.28
CA TYR A 210 4.99 -20.36 -18.19
C TYR A 210 4.44 -20.48 -19.61
N ASN A 211 5.03 -19.70 -20.51
CA ASN A 211 4.72 -19.72 -21.93
C ASN A 211 5.37 -20.96 -22.57
N GLU A 212 4.59 -21.74 -23.30
CA GLU A 212 5.05 -22.88 -24.09
C GLU A 212 4.62 -22.67 -25.53
N ARG A 213 5.35 -23.24 -26.49
CA ARG A 213 5.03 -22.96 -27.90
C ARG A 213 3.64 -23.54 -28.27
N GLY A 214 2.70 -22.66 -28.59
CA GLY A 214 1.30 -22.94 -28.93
C GLY A 214 0.40 -23.24 -27.72
N THR A 215 0.90 -23.08 -26.49
CA THR A 215 0.16 -23.39 -25.27
C THR A 215 0.74 -22.73 -24.03
N PHE A 216 0.14 -22.97 -22.88
CA PHE A 216 0.59 -22.39 -21.62
C PHE A 216 0.44 -23.39 -20.49
N ARG A 217 1.17 -23.14 -19.41
CA ARG A 217 0.96 -23.83 -18.14
C ARG A 217 0.93 -22.85 -16.98
N CYS A 218 -0.16 -22.88 -16.22
CA CYS A 218 -0.25 -22.17 -14.95
C CYS A 218 0.22 -23.07 -13.81
N HIS A 219 0.94 -22.50 -12.85
CA HIS A 219 1.39 -23.19 -11.64
C HIS A 219 0.99 -22.41 -10.39
N CYS A 220 0.61 -23.14 -9.35
CA CYS A 220 0.23 -22.58 -8.06
C CYS A 220 1.36 -22.75 -7.05
N SER A 221 1.58 -21.71 -6.25
CA SER A 221 2.54 -21.68 -5.16
C SER A 221 2.16 -22.65 -4.05
N ASP A 222 3.12 -22.96 -3.17
CA ASP A 222 2.90 -23.85 -2.04
C ASP A 222 1.67 -23.46 -1.22
N GLY A 223 0.82 -24.45 -0.94
CA GLY A 223 -0.45 -24.23 -0.23
C GLY A 223 -1.64 -23.88 -1.13
N TYR A 224 -1.48 -23.77 -2.44
CA TYR A 224 -2.57 -23.56 -3.40
C TYR A 224 -2.75 -24.78 -4.33
N LEU A 225 -3.98 -25.00 -4.79
CA LEU A 225 -4.32 -26.01 -5.80
C LEU A 225 -4.86 -25.34 -7.06
N LEU A 226 -4.45 -25.87 -8.21
CA LEU A 226 -4.97 -25.46 -9.51
C LEU A 226 -6.37 -26.04 -9.70
N GLU A 227 -7.32 -25.17 -10.02
CA GLU A 227 -8.69 -25.56 -10.33
C GLU A 227 -8.78 -26.25 -11.71
N PRO A 228 -9.89 -26.94 -12.01
CA PRO A 228 -10.07 -27.68 -13.26
C PRO A 228 -10.03 -26.82 -14.53
N ASP A 229 -10.12 -25.50 -14.39
CA ASP A 229 -9.97 -24.54 -15.50
C ASP A 229 -8.52 -24.38 -15.97
N GLY A 230 -7.56 -24.96 -15.23
CA GLY A 230 -6.13 -24.89 -15.56
C GLY A 230 -5.50 -23.51 -15.38
N ARG A 231 -6.21 -22.56 -14.76
CA ARG A 231 -5.76 -21.16 -14.61
C ARG A 231 -5.88 -20.65 -13.18
N THR A 232 -6.92 -21.06 -12.46
CA THR A 232 -7.26 -20.50 -11.16
C THR A 232 -6.57 -21.22 -10.02
N CYS A 233 -5.90 -20.49 -9.13
CA CYS A 233 -5.25 -21.06 -7.94
C CYS A 233 -6.04 -20.75 -6.66
N LYS A 234 -6.57 -21.79 -6.01
CA LYS A 234 -7.32 -21.68 -4.75
C LYS A 234 -6.54 -22.23 -3.56
N ALA A 235 -6.62 -21.55 -2.42
CA ALA A 235 -5.86 -21.96 -1.24
C ALA A 235 -6.36 -23.32 -0.71
N ILE A 236 -5.44 -24.17 -0.27
CA ILE A 236 -5.75 -25.46 0.37
C ILE A 236 -6.35 -25.16 1.74
N GLY A 237 -7.67 -25.07 1.79
CA GLY A 237 -8.42 -25.22 3.02
C GLY A 237 -8.37 -26.68 3.48
N LYS A 238 -8.54 -26.94 4.78
CA LYS A 238 -9.01 -28.26 5.22
C LYS A 238 -10.31 -28.53 4.46
N GLN A 239 -10.28 -29.42 3.49
CA GLN A 239 -11.40 -29.73 2.60
C GLN A 239 -12.70 -29.85 3.42
N GLN A 240 -13.64 -28.93 3.21
CA GLN A 240 -15.04 -29.32 3.26
C GLN A 240 -15.30 -30.04 1.94
N ASN A 241 -15.78 -31.28 2.02
CA ASN A 241 -16.10 -32.10 0.87
C ASN A 241 -16.95 -31.28 -0.12
N LYS A 242 -16.53 -31.25 -1.38
CA LYS A 242 -17.18 -30.53 -2.51
C LYS A 242 -18.69 -30.81 -2.66
N THR A 243 -19.24 -31.81 -1.97
CA THR A 243 -20.67 -32.16 -1.96
C THR A 243 -21.54 -31.32 -1.01
N GLU A 244 -20.99 -30.58 -0.05
CA GLU A 244 -21.78 -29.67 0.83
C GLU A 244 -21.85 -28.22 0.33
N LEU A 245 -21.04 -27.84 -0.67
CA LEU A 245 -20.92 -26.43 -1.12
C LEU A 245 -22.16 -25.95 -1.91
N ASN A 246 -22.85 -26.84 -2.62
CA ASN A 246 -24.04 -26.46 -3.40
C ASN A 246 -25.27 -26.11 -2.53
N TYR A 247 -25.26 -26.43 -1.23
CA TYR A 247 -26.37 -26.13 -0.31
C TYR A 247 -26.14 -24.89 0.56
N LYS A 248 -24.93 -24.32 0.60
CA LYS A 248 -24.60 -23.15 1.46
C LYS A 248 -24.32 -21.84 0.73
N LEU A 249 -24.19 -21.85 -0.60
CA LEU A 249 -24.04 -20.62 -1.41
C LEU A 249 -25.29 -19.69 -1.36
N ASN A 250 -26.38 -20.12 -0.71
CA ASN A 250 -27.62 -19.35 -0.54
C ASN A 250 -27.99 -19.03 0.94
N GLN A 251 -27.11 -19.19 1.93
CA GLN A 251 -27.50 -18.96 3.33
C GLN A 251 -26.48 -18.15 4.14
N GLU A 252 -26.98 -16.98 4.55
CA GLU A 252 -26.54 -16.05 5.60
C GLU A 252 -25.30 -15.18 5.32
N PRO A 253 -25.39 -13.85 5.57
CA PRO A 253 -24.21 -12.99 5.58
C PRO A 253 -23.22 -13.47 6.66
N PRO A 254 -21.91 -13.25 6.45
CA PRO A 254 -20.88 -13.69 7.38
C PRO A 254 -21.17 -13.19 8.81
N GLU A 255 -21.10 -14.11 9.79
CA GLU A 255 -21.32 -13.82 11.20
C GLU A 255 -20.22 -12.87 11.71
N SER A 256 -20.54 -11.57 11.79
CA SER A 256 -19.62 -10.55 12.30
C SER A 256 -19.72 -10.47 13.82
N ARG A 257 -18.58 -10.55 14.51
CA ARG A 257 -18.50 -10.39 15.98
C ARG A 257 -17.41 -9.39 16.35
N PRO A 258 -17.69 -8.41 17.23
CA PRO A 258 -16.65 -7.55 17.74
C PRO A 258 -15.67 -8.37 18.59
N VAL A 259 -14.37 -8.25 18.31
CA VAL A 259 -13.31 -8.94 19.06
C VAL A 259 -12.77 -8.05 20.18
N VAL A 260 -12.56 -6.77 19.88
CA VAL A 260 -12.09 -5.75 20.81
C VAL A 260 -12.84 -4.45 20.56
N THR A 261 -12.98 -3.65 21.61
CA THR A 261 -13.51 -2.28 21.53
C THR A 261 -12.41 -1.30 21.94
N GLY A 262 -12.34 -0.18 21.21
CA GLY A 262 -11.42 0.92 21.44
C GLY A 262 -12.05 2.24 21.02
N LEU A 263 -11.43 3.34 21.38
CA LEU A 263 -11.97 4.69 21.16
C LEU A 263 -11.61 5.20 19.76
N SER A 264 -10.34 5.05 19.36
CA SER A 264 -9.87 5.42 18.03
C SER A 264 -8.83 4.42 17.51
N ILE A 265 -9.28 3.19 17.21
CA ILE A 265 -8.40 2.16 16.65
C ILE A 265 -8.10 2.49 15.19
N VAL A 266 -6.85 2.81 14.86
CA VAL A 266 -6.47 3.26 13.51
C VAL A 266 -6.04 2.11 12.60
N THR A 267 -5.32 1.12 13.14
CA THR A 267 -4.72 0.02 12.38
C THR A 267 -4.76 -1.29 13.18
N VAL A 268 -4.75 -2.42 12.47
CA VAL A 268 -4.79 -3.77 13.04
C VAL A 268 -3.95 -4.72 12.20
N ASP A 269 -3.25 -5.63 12.86
CA ASP A 269 -2.57 -6.76 12.23
C ASP A 269 -2.57 -7.97 13.18
N PHE A 270 -2.14 -9.13 12.72
CA PHE A 270 -2.27 -10.39 13.47
C PHE A 270 -1.03 -11.27 13.42
N ASP A 271 -0.89 -12.11 14.44
CA ASP A 271 0.06 -13.22 14.48
C ASP A 271 -0.70 -14.53 14.59
N ARG A 272 -0.79 -15.25 13.47
CA ARG A 272 -1.51 -16.52 13.37
C ARG A 272 -0.90 -17.59 14.26
N ALA A 273 0.43 -17.63 14.39
CA ALA A 273 1.14 -18.68 15.12
C ALA A 273 0.76 -18.68 16.61
N THR A 274 0.58 -17.50 17.21
CA THR A 274 0.13 -17.36 18.61
C THR A 274 -1.36 -17.01 18.75
N SER A 275 -2.09 -16.88 17.63
CA SER A 275 -3.48 -16.45 17.58
C SER A 275 -3.72 -15.11 18.29
N LYS A 276 -2.79 -14.17 18.11
CA LYS A 276 -2.87 -12.81 18.66
C LYS A 276 -3.23 -11.79 17.59
N ILE A 277 -3.87 -10.72 18.02
CA ILE A 277 -4.10 -9.50 17.25
C ILE A 277 -3.37 -8.35 17.93
N TYR A 278 -2.87 -7.44 17.11
CA TYR A 278 -2.19 -6.21 17.49
C TYR A 278 -2.96 -5.05 16.89
N TRP A 279 -3.12 -3.96 17.63
CA TRP A 279 -3.78 -2.76 17.13
C TRP A 279 -3.25 -1.52 17.81
N ALA A 280 -3.25 -0.39 17.10
CA ALA A 280 -2.92 0.91 17.69
C ALA A 280 -4.19 1.71 17.95
N ASP A 281 -4.27 2.34 19.12
CA ASP A 281 -5.36 3.26 19.49
C ASP A 281 -4.80 4.68 19.61
N ALA A 282 -5.16 5.54 18.65
CA ALA A 282 -4.64 6.89 18.53
C ALA A 282 -5.09 7.81 19.67
N SER A 283 -6.27 7.58 20.26
CA SER A 283 -6.72 8.42 21.39
C SER A 283 -5.94 8.09 22.66
N GLN A 284 -5.47 6.85 22.78
CA GLN A 284 -4.70 6.38 23.94
C GLN A 284 -3.20 6.48 23.73
N LYS A 285 -2.73 6.76 22.50
CA LYS A 285 -1.31 6.85 22.17
C LYS A 285 -0.54 5.56 22.54
N LYS A 286 -1.17 4.41 22.24
CA LYS A 286 -0.70 3.08 22.67
C LYS A 286 -0.97 2.00 21.63
N ILE A 287 -0.06 1.02 21.61
CA ILE A 287 -0.23 -0.23 20.88
C ILE A 287 -0.65 -1.35 21.85
N TRP A 288 -1.73 -2.03 21.50
CA TRP A 288 -2.33 -3.10 22.28
C TRP A 288 -2.17 -4.44 21.57
N SER A 289 -2.18 -5.52 22.36
CA SER A 289 -2.27 -6.89 21.90
C SER A 289 -3.32 -7.66 22.69
N SER A 290 -3.95 -8.65 22.06
CA SER A 290 -4.85 -9.61 22.72
C SER A 290 -4.93 -10.88 21.89
N TYR A 291 -5.50 -11.96 22.44
CA TYR A 291 -5.85 -13.12 21.63
C TYR A 291 -7.04 -12.82 20.71
N GLN A 292 -7.16 -13.53 19.59
CA GLN A 292 -8.30 -13.42 18.64
C GLN A 292 -9.70 -13.70 19.25
N ASN A 293 -9.75 -14.16 20.50
CA ASN A 293 -10.97 -14.33 21.28
C ASN A 293 -11.28 -13.12 22.20
N GLY A 294 -10.45 -12.08 22.18
CA GLY A 294 -10.56 -10.87 23.01
C GLY A 294 -9.92 -10.97 24.41
N THR A 295 -9.28 -12.09 24.75
CA THR A 295 -8.67 -12.30 26.08
C THR A 295 -7.21 -11.82 26.15
N ASP A 296 -6.68 -11.63 27.36
CA ASP A 296 -5.28 -11.23 27.62
C ASP A 296 -4.88 -9.89 26.97
N LYS A 297 -5.76 -8.88 27.05
CA LYS A 297 -5.46 -7.53 26.56
C LYS A 297 -4.27 -6.96 27.33
N LYS A 298 -3.19 -6.67 26.60
CA LYS A 298 -1.91 -6.15 27.13
C LYS A 298 -1.40 -5.02 26.26
N GLU A 299 -0.78 -4.04 26.90
CA GLU A 299 0.01 -3.01 26.24
C GLU A 299 1.33 -3.61 25.74
N VAL A 300 1.72 -3.30 24.51
CA VAL A 300 2.93 -3.87 23.89
C VAL A 300 4.16 -3.07 24.30
N SER A 301 4.08 -1.74 24.31
CA SER A 301 5.18 -0.85 24.71
C SER A 301 4.73 0.04 25.87
N GLU A 302 5.47 0.02 26.98
CA GLU A 302 5.24 0.91 28.13
C GLU A 302 5.69 2.36 27.87
N THR A 303 6.53 2.56 26.85
CA THR A 303 7.04 3.89 26.48
C THR A 303 6.08 4.58 25.53
N ILE A 304 5.95 5.90 25.66
CA ILE A 304 5.09 6.77 24.85
C ILE A 304 5.28 6.42 23.37
N VAL A 305 4.17 6.09 22.73
CA VAL A 305 4.02 6.01 21.28
C VAL A 305 3.13 7.20 20.95
N GLU A 306 3.46 8.04 19.99
CA GLU A 306 2.65 9.23 19.75
C GLU A 306 1.46 8.88 18.85
N THR A 307 1.53 9.29 17.59
CA THR A 307 0.45 9.12 16.63
C THR A 307 0.81 8.02 15.65
N VAL A 308 0.54 6.77 16.05
CA VAL A 308 0.69 5.60 15.17
C VAL A 308 -0.29 5.71 14.02
N LYS A 309 0.17 5.52 12.78
CA LYS A 309 -0.73 5.39 11.61
C LYS A 309 -0.93 3.95 11.18
N SER A 310 0.16 3.21 11.03
CA SER A 310 0.12 1.81 10.60
C SER A 310 1.01 0.94 11.47
N ILE A 311 0.65 -0.34 11.59
CA ILE A 311 1.47 -1.38 12.20
C ILE A 311 1.61 -2.53 11.21
N ALA A 312 2.67 -3.32 11.37
CA ALA A 312 2.59 -4.71 10.95
C ALA A 312 3.55 -5.65 11.68
N VAL A 313 3.18 -6.92 11.61
CA VAL A 313 3.73 -8.03 12.38
C VAL A 313 4.63 -8.86 11.48
N ASP A 314 5.92 -8.89 11.79
CA ASP A 314 6.84 -9.89 11.26
C ASP A 314 6.66 -11.19 12.07
N TRP A 315 5.81 -12.07 11.56
CA TRP A 315 5.49 -13.35 12.21
C TRP A 315 6.67 -14.33 12.25
N VAL A 316 7.68 -14.16 11.37
CA VAL A 316 8.85 -15.03 11.25
C VAL A 316 9.98 -14.57 12.17
N GLY A 317 10.35 -13.28 12.10
CA GLY A 317 11.37 -12.66 12.94
C GLY A 317 10.87 -12.27 14.34
N ARG A 318 9.55 -12.35 14.57
CA ARG A 318 8.89 -12.05 15.86
C ARG A 318 9.06 -10.60 16.30
N ASN A 319 8.95 -9.69 15.34
CA ASN A 319 9.05 -8.23 15.54
C ASN A 319 7.73 -7.54 15.14
N LEU A 320 7.46 -6.41 15.76
CA LEU A 320 6.39 -5.48 15.43
C LEU A 320 7.00 -4.20 14.90
N TYR A 321 6.49 -3.71 13.77
CA TYR A 321 6.90 -2.46 13.18
C TYR A 321 5.72 -1.50 13.12
N TRP A 322 6.00 -0.20 13.21
CA TRP A 322 4.97 0.83 13.05
C TRP A 322 5.53 2.13 12.48
N THR A 323 4.63 2.94 11.95
CA THR A 323 4.90 4.32 11.54
C THR A 323 4.34 5.28 12.58
N ASP A 324 5.16 6.26 12.98
CA ASP A 324 4.77 7.36 13.85
C ASP A 324 4.78 8.66 13.05
N SER A 325 3.65 9.36 12.99
CA SER A 325 3.50 10.59 12.23
C SER A 325 4.11 11.81 12.92
N ASP A 326 4.07 11.88 14.24
CA ASP A 326 4.58 13.04 14.97
C ASP A 326 6.12 13.00 15.02
N LEU A 327 6.67 11.78 15.04
CA LEU A 327 8.11 11.54 14.97
C LEU A 327 8.63 11.39 13.54
N GLU A 328 7.75 11.28 12.55
CA GLU A 328 8.13 11.04 11.16
C GLU A 328 9.15 9.91 11.04
N CYS A 329 8.80 8.73 11.57
CA CYS A 329 9.76 7.63 11.63
C CYS A 329 9.10 6.27 11.52
N ILE A 330 9.91 5.29 11.09
CA ILE A 330 9.57 3.87 11.17
C ILE A 330 10.32 3.30 12.36
N GLU A 331 9.58 2.61 13.22
CA GLU A 331 10.11 1.98 14.41
C GLU A 331 9.89 0.47 14.38
N VAL A 332 10.74 -0.23 15.12
CA VAL A 332 10.65 -1.68 15.33
C VAL A 332 10.80 -2.01 16.81
N ALA A 333 10.01 -2.96 17.28
CA ALA A 333 10.21 -3.61 18.56
C ALA A 333 9.99 -5.11 18.50
N THR A 334 10.44 -5.83 19.52
CA THR A 334 10.00 -7.21 19.72
C THR A 334 8.49 -7.27 19.96
N LEU A 335 7.84 -8.40 19.67
CA LEU A 335 6.38 -8.55 19.86
C LEU A 335 5.88 -8.37 21.31
N ASP A 336 6.79 -8.37 22.28
CA ASP A 336 6.55 -8.09 23.69
C ASP A 336 7.04 -6.69 24.12
N GLY A 337 7.53 -5.88 23.18
CA GLY A 337 8.01 -4.50 23.34
C GLY A 337 9.25 -4.31 24.19
N ARG A 338 9.95 -5.38 24.61
CA ARG A 338 11.13 -5.28 25.48
C ARG A 338 12.30 -4.53 24.83
N PHE A 339 12.52 -4.73 23.53
CA PHE A 339 13.58 -4.06 22.79
C PHE A 339 12.95 -3.25 21.66
N ARG A 340 13.28 -1.96 21.58
CA ARG A 340 12.72 -0.98 20.63
C ARG A 340 13.84 -0.20 19.96
N LYS A 341 13.74 0.03 18.65
CA LYS A 341 14.69 0.82 17.87
C LYS A 341 13.95 1.69 16.85
N VAL A 342 14.36 2.96 16.75
CA VAL A 342 14.01 3.82 15.61
C VAL A 342 14.83 3.37 14.40
N LEU A 343 14.15 2.90 13.35
CA LEU A 343 14.79 2.25 12.19
C LEU A 343 15.13 3.24 11.10
N LEU A 344 14.18 4.10 10.74
CA LEU A 344 14.33 5.12 9.72
C LEU A 344 13.73 6.42 10.24
N ASN A 345 14.47 7.53 10.11
CA ASN A 345 13.98 8.87 10.39
C ASN A 345 13.73 9.55 9.05
N THR A 346 12.46 9.69 8.69
CA THR A 346 12.04 10.01 7.34
C THR A 346 10.71 10.72 7.47
N ASN A 347 10.61 11.96 7.02
CA ASN A 347 9.39 12.76 6.93
C ASN A 347 8.25 11.94 6.28
N LEU A 348 7.53 11.15 7.07
CA LEU A 348 6.62 10.10 6.63
C LEU A 348 5.24 10.34 7.23
N LEU A 349 4.22 10.34 6.38
CA LEU A 349 2.85 10.66 6.76
C LEU A 349 1.84 9.50 6.57
N CYS A 350 2.29 8.22 6.49
CA CYS A 350 1.58 7.26 5.63
C CYS A 350 1.39 5.81 6.11
N HIS A 351 0.68 5.04 5.26
CA HIS A 351 0.33 3.62 5.41
C HIS A 351 1.44 2.66 4.93
N PHE A 352 1.45 1.44 5.48
CA PHE A 352 2.57 0.51 5.40
C PHE A 352 2.10 -0.93 5.13
N ALA A 353 2.86 -1.70 4.35
CA ALA A 353 2.68 -3.14 4.16
C ALA A 353 4.04 -3.88 4.14
N PHE A 354 4.10 -5.09 4.70
CA PHE A 354 5.34 -5.86 4.82
C PHE A 354 5.31 -7.15 4.03
N SER A 355 6.45 -7.48 3.41
CA SER A 355 6.80 -8.83 2.96
C SER A 355 7.84 -9.44 3.89
N THR A 356 8.00 -10.76 3.84
CA THR A 356 8.85 -11.54 4.77
C THR A 356 10.29 -11.02 4.98
N ASN A 357 10.86 -10.28 4.02
CA ASN A 357 12.21 -9.72 4.09
C ASN A 357 12.32 -8.27 3.58
N LEU A 358 11.20 -7.68 3.16
CA LEU A 358 11.14 -6.35 2.57
C LEU A 358 9.96 -5.60 3.17
N MET A 359 10.17 -4.34 3.45
CA MET A 359 9.12 -3.41 3.81
C MET A 359 8.77 -2.51 2.65
N PHE A 360 7.49 -2.16 2.56
CA PHE A 360 6.94 -1.20 1.61
C PHE A 360 6.08 -0.18 2.35
N TRP A 361 6.21 1.09 2.00
CA TRP A 361 5.38 2.15 2.54
C TRP A 361 5.05 3.15 1.46
N SER A 362 3.88 3.77 1.58
CA SER A 362 3.58 4.97 0.83
C SER A 362 4.13 6.19 1.55
N ASP A 363 4.37 7.26 0.81
CA ASP A 363 4.66 8.60 1.29
C ASP A 363 3.80 9.55 0.43
N TRP A 364 2.99 10.40 1.05
CA TRP A 364 2.13 11.40 0.38
C TRP A 364 2.52 12.83 0.74
N GLY A 365 3.67 13.05 1.38
CA GLY A 365 4.20 14.40 1.62
C GLY A 365 4.56 15.16 0.33
N GLN A 366 5.41 16.18 0.42
CA GLN A 366 5.75 17.06 -0.72
C GLN A 366 6.20 16.34 -2.01
N ASN A 367 6.72 15.11 -1.89
CA ASN A 367 7.04 14.27 -3.05
C ASN A 367 6.40 12.88 -2.87
N PRO A 368 5.14 12.70 -3.32
CA PRO A 368 4.44 11.43 -3.18
C PRO A 368 5.20 10.29 -3.85
N ARG A 369 5.42 9.21 -3.11
CA ARG A 369 6.22 8.07 -3.55
C ARG A 369 5.82 6.80 -2.84
N ILE A 370 6.13 5.67 -3.45
CA ILE A 370 6.11 4.37 -2.78
C ILE A 370 7.55 3.90 -2.70
N GLU A 371 7.95 3.51 -1.51
CA GLU A 371 9.31 3.12 -1.21
C GLU A 371 9.37 1.69 -0.70
N SER A 372 10.56 1.12 -0.83
CA SER A 372 10.87 -0.18 -0.26
C SER A 372 12.24 -0.19 0.38
N ALA A 373 12.40 -1.03 1.39
CA ALA A 373 13.69 -1.28 2.02
C ALA A 373 13.72 -2.69 2.61
N SER A 374 14.90 -3.16 3.01
CA SER A 374 15.04 -4.37 3.82
C SER A 374 14.47 -4.13 5.23
N MET A 375 14.15 -5.20 5.97
CA MET A 375 13.58 -5.08 7.33
C MET A 375 14.54 -4.41 8.34
N ASP A 376 15.82 -4.28 7.99
CA ASP A 376 16.83 -3.54 8.75
C ASP A 376 16.96 -2.07 8.35
N GLY A 377 16.10 -1.56 7.47
CA GLY A 377 16.18 -0.19 6.94
C GLY A 377 17.18 -0.01 5.80
N ALA A 378 17.99 -1.03 5.49
CA ALA A 378 18.99 -0.94 4.44
C ALA A 378 18.38 -1.08 3.03
N MET A 379 19.17 -0.69 2.02
CA MET A 379 18.79 -0.80 0.60
C MET A 379 17.47 -0.09 0.28
N ARG A 380 17.24 1.06 0.92
CA ARG A 380 16.09 1.93 0.65
C ARG A 380 16.10 2.37 -0.81
N ARG A 381 14.96 2.23 -1.48
CA ARG A 381 14.74 2.62 -2.87
C ARG A 381 13.31 3.12 -3.06
N VAL A 382 13.17 4.11 -3.93
CA VAL A 382 11.86 4.53 -4.45
C VAL A 382 11.46 3.58 -5.57
N ILE A 383 10.29 2.95 -5.49
CA ILE A 383 9.77 2.03 -6.51
C ILE A 383 8.76 2.72 -7.44
N VAL A 384 7.99 3.68 -6.93
CA VAL A 384 7.04 4.47 -7.73
C VAL A 384 7.11 5.91 -7.26
N SER A 385 7.22 6.85 -8.20
CA SER A 385 7.28 8.30 -7.92
C SER A 385 6.48 9.13 -8.93
N THR A 386 5.69 8.48 -9.78
CA THR A 386 4.92 9.10 -10.87
C THR A 386 3.47 8.63 -10.76
N LYS A 387 2.51 9.42 -11.25
CA LYS A 387 1.07 9.12 -11.07
C LYS A 387 0.82 8.74 -9.60
N LEU A 388 1.11 9.66 -8.68
CA LEU A 388 0.89 9.51 -7.23
C LEU A 388 0.61 10.88 -6.66
N TYR A 389 -0.40 10.95 -5.81
CA TYR A 389 -0.84 12.16 -5.15
C TYR A 389 -1.14 11.87 -3.68
N TRP A 390 -2.10 10.96 -3.43
CA TRP A 390 -2.46 10.55 -2.08
C TRP A 390 -2.51 9.02 -1.92
N PRO A 391 -1.34 8.34 -1.95
CA PRO A 391 -1.26 6.89 -1.76
C PRO A 391 -1.62 6.47 -0.32
N ASN A 392 -2.87 6.06 -0.13
CA ASN A 392 -3.41 5.60 1.16
C ASN A 392 -3.59 4.09 1.24
N GLY A 393 -3.85 3.39 0.14
CA GLY A 393 -3.98 1.93 0.18
C GLY A 393 -2.66 1.25 -0.14
N LEU A 394 -2.23 0.25 0.63
CA LEU A 394 -1.10 -0.62 0.27
C LEU A 394 -1.41 -2.07 0.65
N ALA A 395 -1.28 -2.98 -0.30
CA ALA A 395 -1.44 -4.42 -0.10
C ALA A 395 -0.38 -5.19 -0.89
N LEU A 396 0.03 -6.35 -0.36
CA LEU A 396 1.06 -7.18 -0.97
C LEU A 396 0.50 -8.54 -1.37
N ASP A 397 0.84 -8.96 -2.59
CA ASP A 397 0.70 -10.34 -3.03
C ASP A 397 2.05 -11.05 -2.94
N TYR A 398 2.19 -11.89 -1.92
CA TYR A 398 3.41 -12.66 -1.66
C TYR A 398 3.64 -13.78 -2.70
N THR A 399 2.57 -14.25 -3.36
CA THR A 399 2.66 -15.38 -4.30
C THR A 399 3.23 -14.94 -5.64
N THR A 400 2.83 -13.76 -6.11
CA THR A 400 3.26 -13.19 -7.39
C THR A 400 4.33 -12.11 -7.26
N ARG A 401 4.70 -11.72 -6.02
CA ARG A 401 5.65 -10.64 -5.71
C ARG A 401 5.23 -9.29 -6.33
N LYS A 402 3.96 -8.93 -6.13
CA LYS A 402 3.38 -7.68 -6.59
C LYS A 402 2.94 -6.78 -5.44
N VAL A 403 3.16 -5.49 -5.60
CA VAL A 403 2.68 -4.43 -4.70
C VAL A 403 1.46 -3.80 -5.34
N TYR A 404 0.36 -3.79 -4.60
CA TYR A 404 -0.85 -3.08 -4.96
C TYR A 404 -0.95 -1.84 -4.09
N PHE A 405 -1.29 -0.73 -4.70
CA PHE A 405 -1.46 0.53 -4.01
C PHE A 405 -2.65 1.27 -4.56
N ALA A 406 -3.30 2.04 -3.69
CA ALA A 406 -4.35 2.94 -4.11
C ALA A 406 -4.05 4.37 -3.76
N ASP A 407 -4.42 5.21 -4.70
CA ASP A 407 -4.41 6.65 -4.56
C ASP A 407 -5.84 7.12 -4.24
N ALA A 408 -6.03 7.66 -3.04
CA ALA A 408 -7.34 8.13 -2.58
C ALA A 408 -7.82 9.36 -3.38
N TYR A 409 -6.88 10.13 -3.92
CA TYR A 409 -7.16 11.36 -4.63
C TYR A 409 -7.40 11.12 -6.12
N LEU A 410 -6.50 10.38 -6.77
CA LEU A 410 -6.65 10.01 -8.17
C LEU A 410 -7.72 8.92 -8.35
N LYS A 411 -8.15 8.32 -7.23
CA LYS A 411 -9.24 7.36 -7.14
C LYS A 411 -8.97 6.14 -8.00
N TYR A 412 -7.78 5.55 -7.96
CA TYR A 412 -7.51 4.25 -8.60
C TYR A 412 -6.70 3.28 -7.74
N ILE A 413 -6.66 2.03 -8.21
CA ILE A 413 -5.81 0.95 -7.71
C ILE A 413 -4.84 0.56 -8.80
N ASP A 414 -3.57 0.66 -8.50
CA ASP A 414 -2.50 0.16 -9.34
C ASP A 414 -1.80 -1.00 -8.68
N TYR A 415 -1.12 -1.79 -9.51
CA TYR A 415 -0.11 -2.72 -9.04
C TYR A 415 1.12 -2.72 -9.92
N CYS A 416 2.23 -3.08 -9.32
CA CYS A 416 3.52 -3.25 -9.97
C CYS A 416 4.28 -4.41 -9.33
N ASP A 417 5.36 -4.85 -9.95
CA ASP A 417 6.29 -5.78 -9.32
C ASP A 417 7.02 -5.12 -8.14
N TYR A 418 7.64 -5.91 -7.26
CA TYR A 418 8.36 -5.41 -6.07
C TYR A 418 9.50 -4.41 -6.38
N ASP A 419 9.95 -4.33 -7.63
CA ASP A 419 10.93 -3.36 -8.11
C ASP A 419 10.32 -2.11 -8.77
N GLY A 420 9.00 -2.03 -8.90
CA GLY A 420 8.28 -0.95 -9.56
C GLY A 420 8.02 -1.16 -11.06
N SER A 421 8.49 -2.27 -11.64
CA SER A 421 8.25 -2.58 -13.06
C SER A 421 6.84 -3.15 -13.31
N ASN A 422 6.45 -3.24 -14.58
CA ASN A 422 5.18 -3.82 -15.03
C ASN A 422 3.96 -3.25 -14.28
N ARG A 423 3.87 -1.92 -14.28
CA ARG A 423 2.76 -1.19 -13.65
C ARG A 423 1.48 -1.31 -14.47
N HIS A 424 0.38 -1.64 -13.79
CA HIS A 424 -0.95 -1.78 -14.39
C HIS A 424 -2.01 -1.19 -13.46
N GLN A 425 -3.08 -0.64 -14.05
CA GLN A 425 -4.24 -0.07 -13.35
C GLN A 425 -5.41 -1.06 -13.32
N VAL A 426 -6.16 -1.12 -12.22
CA VAL A 426 -7.22 -2.12 -12.00
C VAL A 426 -8.61 -1.52 -11.86
N LEU A 427 -8.79 -0.56 -10.96
CA LEU A 427 -10.12 -0.07 -10.56
C LEU A 427 -10.07 1.36 -10.07
N GLN A 428 -11.23 2.00 -9.93
CA GLN A 428 -11.43 3.26 -9.24
C GLN A 428 -11.92 3.14 -7.79
N HIS A 429 -11.25 3.86 -6.87
CA HIS A 429 -11.60 4.18 -5.47
C HIS A 429 -11.54 3.06 -4.39
N PRO A 430 -10.40 2.95 -3.68
CA PRO A 430 -10.41 2.35 -2.33
C PRO A 430 -9.59 3.13 -1.28
N HIS A 431 -9.87 2.88 0.00
CA HIS A 431 -9.11 3.45 1.12
C HIS A 431 -8.16 2.41 1.75
N GLY A 432 -8.69 1.41 2.47
CA GLY A 432 -7.92 0.31 3.05
C GLY A 432 -8.07 -0.95 2.20
N MET A 433 -6.99 -1.69 1.95
CA MET A 433 -7.03 -2.84 1.03
C MET A 433 -6.27 -4.07 1.53
N THR A 434 -6.76 -5.24 1.14
CA THR A 434 -6.06 -6.51 1.31
C THR A 434 -6.34 -7.42 0.13
N ILE A 435 -5.42 -8.34 -0.17
CA ILE A 435 -5.53 -9.23 -1.33
C ILE A 435 -5.61 -10.65 -0.85
N PHE A 436 -6.46 -11.45 -1.47
CA PHE A 436 -6.48 -12.89 -1.25
C PHE A 436 -6.92 -13.61 -2.52
N GLU A 437 -6.15 -14.62 -2.94
CA GLU A 437 -6.35 -15.34 -4.20
C GLU A 437 -6.37 -14.37 -5.40
N ASP A 438 -7.47 -14.34 -6.15
CA ASP A 438 -7.67 -13.47 -7.32
C ASP A 438 -8.53 -12.25 -7.00
N SER A 439 -8.78 -12.00 -5.72
CA SER A 439 -9.66 -10.92 -5.28
C SER A 439 -8.90 -9.89 -4.47
N ILE A 440 -9.18 -8.62 -4.77
CA ILE A 440 -8.84 -7.51 -3.91
C ILE A 440 -10.07 -7.12 -3.11
N TYR A 441 -9.86 -6.93 -1.81
CA TYR A 441 -10.86 -6.54 -0.83
C TYR A 441 -10.51 -5.16 -0.34
N TRP A 442 -11.48 -4.26 -0.32
CA TRP A 442 -11.22 -2.92 0.20
C TRP A 442 -12.37 -2.39 1.03
N SER A 443 -12.00 -1.51 1.94
CA SER A 443 -12.91 -0.69 2.70
C SER A 443 -13.08 0.67 2.04
N GLU A 444 -14.33 1.10 1.97
CA GLU A 444 -14.71 2.38 1.40
C GLU A 444 -15.36 3.25 2.48
N GLN A 445 -14.68 4.33 2.85
CA GLN A 445 -15.04 5.15 4.00
C GLN A 445 -16.38 5.87 3.78
N TYR A 446 -16.56 6.50 2.62
CA TYR A 446 -17.72 7.35 2.36
C TYR A 446 -19.01 6.55 2.22
N THR A 447 -18.92 5.38 1.59
CA THR A 447 -20.09 4.52 1.39
C THR A 447 -20.36 3.57 2.56
N SER A 448 -19.44 3.51 3.55
CA SER A 448 -19.53 2.61 4.70
C SER A 448 -19.71 1.14 4.27
N LYS A 449 -18.97 0.74 3.23
CA LYS A 449 -19.04 -0.59 2.61
C LYS A 449 -17.67 -1.26 2.59
N VAL A 450 -17.70 -2.59 2.59
CA VAL A 450 -16.56 -3.43 2.24
C VAL A 450 -16.90 -4.15 0.95
N MET A 451 -16.03 -4.00 -0.05
CA MET A 451 -16.24 -4.48 -1.40
C MET A 451 -15.12 -5.41 -1.84
N SER A 452 -15.39 -6.22 -2.86
CA SER A 452 -14.43 -7.13 -3.46
C SER A 452 -14.59 -7.19 -4.97
N THR A 453 -13.47 -7.30 -5.69
CA THR A 453 -13.41 -7.39 -7.15
C THR A 453 -12.22 -8.23 -7.58
N ASN A 454 -12.12 -8.59 -8.86
CA ASN A 454 -10.97 -9.29 -9.39
C ASN A 454 -9.72 -8.39 -9.38
N LYS A 455 -8.60 -8.91 -8.87
CA LYS A 455 -7.34 -8.16 -8.67
C LYS A 455 -6.65 -7.74 -9.96
N PHE A 456 -6.98 -8.32 -11.11
CA PHE A 456 -6.29 -8.06 -12.37
C PHE A 456 -7.04 -7.05 -13.26
N HIS A 457 -8.36 -7.20 -13.36
CA HIS A 457 -9.17 -6.42 -14.31
C HIS A 457 -10.29 -5.60 -13.65
N GLY A 458 -10.45 -5.66 -12.32
CA GLY A 458 -11.41 -4.82 -11.58
C GLY A 458 -12.90 -5.09 -11.85
N GLY A 459 -13.23 -6.08 -12.66
CA GLY A 459 -14.62 -6.38 -13.06
C GLY A 459 -15.42 -7.11 -11.98
N ASN A 460 -16.75 -6.94 -12.00
CA ASN A 460 -17.73 -7.58 -11.12
C ASN A 460 -17.54 -7.26 -9.62
N ILE A 461 -17.71 -5.97 -9.26
CA ILE A 461 -17.67 -5.52 -7.86
C ILE A 461 -18.81 -6.18 -7.07
N THR A 462 -18.44 -6.81 -5.96
CA THR A 462 -19.37 -7.42 -4.99
C THR A 462 -19.30 -6.68 -3.66
N ILE A 463 -20.46 -6.41 -3.06
CA ILE A 463 -20.54 -5.79 -1.73
C ILE A 463 -20.59 -6.91 -0.70
N LEU A 464 -19.58 -6.99 0.16
CA LEU A 464 -19.47 -8.02 1.19
C LEU A 464 -20.14 -7.60 2.49
N MET A 465 -19.97 -6.34 2.87
CA MET A 465 -20.60 -5.76 4.05
C MET A 465 -21.08 -4.35 3.76
N SER A 466 -22.20 -3.99 4.37
CA SER A 466 -22.78 -2.66 4.34
C SER A 466 -22.94 -2.12 5.77
N SER A 467 -23.06 -0.80 5.89
CA SER A 467 -23.27 -0.13 7.18
C SER A 467 -22.12 -0.31 8.17
N VAL A 468 -20.89 -0.44 7.66
CA VAL A 468 -19.67 -0.46 8.48
C VAL A 468 -19.24 0.99 8.69
N TYR A 469 -19.33 1.50 9.92
CA TYR A 469 -19.00 2.89 10.21
C TYR A 469 -17.48 3.11 10.19
N GLN A 470 -17.02 3.98 9.27
CA GLN A 470 -15.62 4.39 9.08
C GLN A 470 -14.60 3.23 9.07
N PRO A 471 -14.70 2.31 8.09
CA PRO A 471 -13.76 1.20 7.97
C PRO A 471 -12.44 1.70 7.38
N MET A 472 -11.45 1.99 8.25
CA MET A 472 -10.15 2.50 7.79
C MET A 472 -9.17 1.41 7.33
N GLY A 473 -9.17 0.25 7.99
CA GLY A 473 -8.24 -0.85 7.71
C GLY A 473 -8.93 -2.21 7.67
N ILE A 474 -8.43 -3.08 6.78
CA ILE A 474 -8.91 -4.45 6.56
C ILE A 474 -7.71 -5.39 6.43
N VAL A 475 -7.75 -6.51 7.15
CA VAL A 475 -6.72 -7.56 7.05
C VAL A 475 -7.35 -8.93 6.88
N MET A 476 -6.72 -9.78 6.05
CA MET A 476 -7.16 -11.14 5.77
C MET A 476 -6.42 -12.15 6.65
N ASP A 477 -7.14 -12.78 7.59
CA ASP A 477 -6.61 -13.89 8.40
C ASP A 477 -6.79 -15.22 7.68
N HIS A 478 -5.70 -15.74 7.12
CA HIS A 478 -5.65 -17.07 6.53
C HIS A 478 -4.30 -17.76 6.81
N PRO A 479 -4.26 -19.09 7.06
CA PRO A 479 -3.00 -19.81 7.30
C PRO A 479 -1.95 -19.64 6.20
N ILE A 480 -2.38 -19.40 4.95
CA ILE A 480 -1.48 -19.21 3.81
C ILE A 480 -0.84 -17.83 3.76
N LYS A 481 -1.42 -16.83 4.44
CA LYS A 481 -0.84 -15.48 4.55
C LYS A 481 0.32 -15.45 5.54
N GLN A 482 0.27 -16.31 6.55
CA GLN A 482 1.35 -16.53 7.52
C GLN A 482 1.62 -18.04 7.66
N PRO A 483 2.27 -18.68 6.66
CA PRO A 483 2.45 -20.12 6.63
C PRO A 483 3.30 -20.61 7.81
N ALA A 484 2.82 -21.68 8.45
CA ALA A 484 3.54 -22.33 9.54
C ALA A 484 4.79 -23.04 8.99
N GLY A 485 5.93 -22.86 9.66
CA GLY A 485 7.19 -23.48 9.26
C GLY A 485 8.05 -22.63 8.32
N THR A 486 7.62 -21.41 7.95
CA THR A 486 8.51 -20.44 7.31
C THR A 486 9.64 -20.08 8.28
N THR A 487 10.88 -20.23 7.82
CA THR A 487 12.08 -19.93 8.61
C THR A 487 12.96 -18.91 7.92
N ASN A 488 13.60 -18.05 8.70
CA ASN A 488 14.65 -17.14 8.26
C ASN A 488 15.84 -17.19 9.24
N ALA A 489 16.85 -16.36 9.00
CA ALA A 489 18.09 -16.28 9.80
C ALA A 489 17.88 -15.84 11.26
N CYS A 490 16.69 -15.35 11.61
CA CYS A 490 16.29 -14.91 12.94
C CYS A 490 15.43 -15.95 13.68
N SER A 491 14.87 -16.95 12.98
CA SER A 491 13.96 -17.93 13.58
C SER A 491 14.59 -18.81 14.66
N SER A 492 15.88 -19.10 14.56
CA SER A 492 16.61 -19.90 15.57
C SER A 492 17.37 -19.00 16.54
N ASN A 493 17.04 -19.08 17.83
CA ASN A 493 17.71 -18.35 18.92
C ASN A 493 17.88 -16.83 18.66
N ASN A 494 16.86 -16.16 18.11
CA ASN A 494 16.93 -14.74 17.70
C ASN A 494 18.10 -14.45 16.74
N GLY A 495 18.49 -15.44 15.94
CA GLY A 495 19.70 -15.38 15.12
C GLY A 495 21.02 -15.27 15.91
N GLY A 496 21.04 -15.43 17.24
CA GLY A 496 22.21 -15.11 18.06
C GLY A 496 22.39 -13.60 18.30
N CYS A 497 21.39 -12.78 17.98
CA CYS A 497 21.42 -11.36 18.27
C CYS A 497 21.03 -11.07 19.73
N PRO A 498 21.71 -10.14 20.43
CA PRO A 498 21.45 -9.86 21.83
C PRO A 498 20.08 -9.22 22.07
N HIS A 499 19.67 -8.25 21.25
CA HIS A 499 18.38 -7.55 21.37
C HIS A 499 17.47 -7.86 20.18
N LEU A 500 17.66 -7.19 19.04
CA LEU A 500 16.81 -7.32 17.85
C LEU A 500 17.54 -8.10 16.74
N CYS A 501 16.80 -8.96 16.06
CA CYS A 501 17.24 -9.63 14.83
C CYS A 501 16.34 -9.20 13.67
N LEU A 502 16.92 -8.49 12.70
CA LEU A 502 16.22 -7.95 11.55
C LEU A 502 16.58 -8.79 10.31
N PRO A 503 15.61 -9.51 9.70
CA PRO A 503 15.90 -10.39 8.57
C PRO A 503 16.17 -9.60 7.29
N LYS A 504 17.01 -10.16 6.42
CA LYS A 504 17.37 -9.60 5.13
C LYS A 504 17.10 -10.61 4.01
N PRO A 505 17.01 -10.15 2.75
CA PRO A 505 17.03 -11.04 1.60
C PRO A 505 18.20 -12.04 1.65
N ASP A 506 18.04 -13.18 0.97
CA ASP A 506 19.00 -14.29 0.91
C ASP A 506 19.29 -14.98 2.25
N ASN A 507 18.30 -15.00 3.15
CA ASN A 507 18.44 -15.62 4.48
C ASN A 507 19.62 -15.04 5.27
N LYS A 508 19.86 -13.73 5.12
CA LYS A 508 20.82 -12.95 5.92
C LYS A 508 20.07 -12.25 7.06
N LYS A 509 20.82 -11.63 7.97
CA LYS A 509 20.26 -10.84 9.07
C LYS A 509 21.19 -9.73 9.50
N THR A 510 20.62 -8.75 10.19
CA THR A 510 21.33 -7.70 10.90
C THR A 510 20.94 -7.77 12.38
N CYS A 511 21.94 -7.84 13.27
CA CYS A 511 21.69 -7.69 14.70
C CYS A 511 21.64 -6.20 15.04
N ALA A 512 20.58 -5.78 15.72
CA ALA A 512 20.39 -4.39 16.10
C ALA A 512 20.17 -4.27 17.61
N CYS A 513 20.71 -3.19 18.17
CA CYS A 513 20.52 -2.84 19.58
C CYS A 513 19.35 -1.88 19.74
N THR A 514 18.73 -1.92 20.92
CA THR A 514 17.66 -1.01 21.32
C THR A 514 18.17 0.43 21.31
N THR A 515 17.31 1.42 21.07
CA THR A 515 17.69 2.83 21.06
C THR A 515 18.48 3.20 22.32
N GLY A 516 19.60 3.90 22.15
CA GLY A 516 20.55 4.22 23.22
C GLY A 516 21.65 3.20 23.48
N PHE A 517 21.69 2.10 22.71
CA PHE A 517 22.76 1.12 22.74
C PHE A 517 23.37 0.87 21.35
N ILE A 518 24.65 0.53 21.34
CA ILE A 518 25.43 0.11 20.17
C ILE A 518 25.86 -1.35 20.29
N PRO A 519 26.02 -2.07 19.16
CA PRO A 519 26.64 -3.38 19.20
C PRO A 519 28.11 -3.26 19.62
N SER A 520 28.55 -4.16 20.50
CA SER A 520 29.97 -4.33 20.87
C SER A 520 30.80 -4.71 19.64
N HIS A 521 32.13 -4.54 19.69
CA HIS A 521 33.04 -4.88 18.58
C HIS A 521 32.89 -6.32 18.07
N ASP A 522 32.58 -7.27 18.96
CA ASP A 522 32.36 -8.68 18.63
C ASP A 522 30.92 -8.99 18.18
N GLY A 523 30.01 -8.00 18.22
CA GLY A 523 28.59 -8.14 17.84
C GLY A 523 27.73 -8.96 18.81
N THR A 524 28.29 -9.41 19.93
CA THR A 524 27.63 -10.33 20.87
C THR A 524 26.80 -9.65 21.95
N ARG A 525 27.04 -8.36 22.21
CA ARG A 525 26.38 -7.59 23.29
C ARG A 525 26.02 -6.19 22.82
N CYS A 526 25.09 -5.57 23.52
CA CYS A 526 24.72 -4.17 23.34
C CYS A 526 25.28 -3.33 24.49
N GLU A 527 26.03 -2.28 24.16
CA GLU A 527 26.69 -1.36 25.09
C GLU A 527 26.03 0.02 24.99
N GLN A 528 25.90 0.73 26.11
CA GLN A 528 25.24 2.04 26.13
C GLN A 528 26.16 3.13 25.56
N TYR A 529 25.62 4.14 24.89
CA TYR A 529 26.42 5.29 24.47
C TYR A 529 27.04 6.02 25.66
N GLU A 530 28.35 6.29 25.60
CA GLU A 530 29.07 7.04 26.63
C GLU A 530 28.76 8.54 26.59
N SER A 531 28.59 9.10 25.39
CA SER A 531 28.26 10.52 25.18
C SER A 531 27.51 10.73 23.87
N PHE A 532 26.48 11.58 23.88
CA PHE A 532 25.68 11.94 22.71
C PHE A 532 25.21 13.39 22.80
N ALA A 533 24.96 14.02 21.66
CA ALA A 533 24.37 15.35 21.58
C ALA A 533 22.86 15.26 21.80
N ILE A 534 22.27 16.23 22.48
CA ILE A 534 20.82 16.34 22.64
C ILE A 534 20.35 17.56 21.86
N ILE A 535 19.35 17.38 21.02
CA ILE A 535 18.70 18.44 20.25
C ILE A 535 17.28 18.59 20.77
N SER A 536 16.92 19.82 21.16
CA SER A 536 15.57 20.19 21.56
C SER A 536 14.94 21.07 20.49
N SER A 537 13.77 20.67 20.02
CA SER A 537 12.84 21.48 19.25
C SER A 537 11.68 21.94 20.14
N SER A 538 10.74 22.71 19.60
CA SER A 538 9.46 23.05 20.23
C SER A 538 8.59 21.82 20.52
N GLU A 539 8.78 20.75 19.73
CA GLU A 539 7.89 19.58 19.71
C GLU A 539 8.55 18.28 20.18
N PHE A 540 9.88 18.20 20.13
CA PHE A 540 10.62 16.99 20.48
C PHE A 540 12.00 17.27 21.09
N ILE A 541 12.48 16.29 21.87
CA ILE A 541 13.87 16.15 22.30
C ILE A 541 14.39 14.84 21.73
N ARG A 542 15.47 14.94 20.96
CA ARG A 542 16.19 13.79 20.37
C ARG A 542 17.63 13.79 20.83
N GLY A 543 18.29 12.65 20.75
CA GLY A 543 19.71 12.57 21.08
C GLY A 543 20.47 11.79 20.03
N PHE A 544 21.51 12.40 19.48
CA PHE A 544 22.27 11.87 18.36
C PHE A 544 23.70 11.58 18.78
N HIS A 545 24.23 10.45 18.33
CA HIS A 545 25.64 10.16 18.51
C HIS A 545 26.52 11.11 17.68
N ILE A 546 27.53 11.72 18.33
CA ILE A 546 28.34 12.82 17.77
C ILE A 546 29.29 12.33 16.66
N ASN A 547 29.68 11.05 16.69
CA ASN A 547 30.73 10.50 15.82
C ASN A 547 30.21 9.50 14.76
N SER A 548 28.90 9.26 14.64
CA SER A 548 28.39 8.40 13.57
C SER A 548 28.02 9.24 12.34
N SER A 549 28.52 8.83 11.17
CA SER A 549 27.97 9.24 9.86
C SER A 549 26.47 8.96 9.73
N ASP A 550 25.97 8.01 10.53
CA ASP A 550 24.62 7.44 10.39
C ASP A 550 23.57 8.18 11.23
N HIS A 551 23.94 9.25 11.95
CA HIS A 551 23.05 10.04 12.81
C HIS A 551 22.13 9.18 13.72
N SER A 552 22.65 8.08 14.26
CA SER A 552 21.84 7.13 15.01
C SER A 552 21.33 7.71 16.34
N GLU A 553 20.04 7.48 16.63
CA GLU A 553 19.39 7.91 17.88
C GLU A 553 20.01 7.19 19.10
N ALA A 554 20.65 8.00 19.95
CA ALA A 554 21.31 7.61 21.19
C ALA A 554 20.39 7.72 22.42
N MET A 555 19.16 8.20 22.24
CA MET A 555 18.09 8.11 23.23
C MET A 555 16.74 7.92 22.54
N PRO A 556 15.77 7.25 23.18
CA PRO A 556 14.39 7.28 22.70
C PRO A 556 13.93 8.74 22.56
N PRO A 557 13.34 9.12 21.42
CA PRO A 557 12.83 10.47 21.24
C PRO A 557 11.73 10.76 22.26
N ILE A 558 11.70 11.98 22.76
CA ILE A 558 10.67 12.46 23.68
C ILE A 558 9.91 13.57 22.97
N THR A 559 8.60 13.45 22.93
CA THR A 559 7.69 14.36 22.24
C THR A 559 6.73 15.00 23.24
N GLY A 560 6.29 16.22 22.92
CA GLY A 560 5.38 16.97 23.78
C GLY A 560 5.46 18.48 23.57
N SER A 561 4.36 19.16 23.86
CA SER A 561 4.29 20.61 23.79
C SER A 561 4.97 21.24 25.02
N LYS A 562 5.94 22.13 24.79
CA LYS A 562 6.73 22.85 25.83
C LYS A 562 7.69 21.96 26.62
N LEU A 563 8.51 21.21 25.89
CA LEU A 563 9.61 20.44 26.49
C LEU A 563 10.75 21.36 26.94
N GLY A 564 11.35 21.04 28.09
CA GLY A 564 12.50 21.75 28.63
C GLY A 564 13.55 20.77 29.12
N ILE A 565 14.82 21.02 28.82
CA ILE A 565 15.95 20.21 29.30
C ILE A 565 16.45 20.82 30.61
N PHE A 566 16.37 20.05 31.70
CA PHE A 566 16.95 20.44 32.98
C PHE A 566 18.26 19.67 33.23
N PHE A 567 19.37 20.39 33.23
CA PHE A 567 20.66 19.87 33.66
C PHE A 567 20.77 19.99 35.19
N ASN A 568 20.76 18.85 35.89
CA ASN A 568 21.03 18.84 37.32
C ASN A 568 22.55 18.76 37.55
N CYS A 569 23.20 19.92 37.69
CA CYS A 569 24.62 19.98 38.04
C CYS A 569 24.78 19.82 39.56
N LYS A 570 25.28 18.67 40.00
CA LYS A 570 25.66 18.48 41.41
C LYS A 570 27.01 19.18 41.66
N MET A 571 26.97 20.37 42.25
CA MET A 571 28.20 21.06 42.67
C MET A 571 28.88 20.29 43.81
N SER A 572 30.00 19.64 43.50
CA SER A 572 31.00 19.25 44.52
C SER A 572 31.70 20.51 45.01
N LYS A 573 31.54 20.87 46.29
CA LYS A 573 32.28 21.98 46.92
C LYS A 573 33.77 21.66 46.90
N THR A 574 34.48 22.25 45.95
CA THR A 574 35.94 22.42 46.03
C THR A 574 36.25 23.81 45.51
N THR A 575 36.64 24.68 46.44
CA THR A 575 37.07 26.06 46.21
C THR A 575 38.33 26.08 45.35
N PHE A 576 38.23 26.54 44.10
CA PHE A 576 39.36 27.11 43.36
C PHE A 576 38.88 28.21 42.39
N THR A 577 39.74 29.21 42.23
CA THR A 577 39.59 30.48 41.50
C THR A 577 39.44 30.33 39.96
N PRO A 578 38.84 31.31 39.26
CA PRO A 578 38.52 31.21 37.82
C PRO A 578 39.74 31.47 36.89
N PRO A 579 39.70 31.13 35.59
CA PRO A 579 38.65 30.47 34.81
C PRO A 579 39.10 29.13 34.22
N MET A 580 38.46 28.02 34.61
CA MET A 580 38.47 26.80 33.81
C MET A 580 37.07 26.20 33.85
N ALA A 581 36.50 25.97 32.67
CA ALA A 581 35.23 25.26 32.51
C ALA A 581 35.38 23.85 33.09
N MET A 582 34.60 23.56 34.15
CA MET A 582 34.62 22.28 34.85
C MET A 582 33.29 21.58 34.56
N CYS A 583 33.33 20.49 33.79
CA CYS A 583 32.16 19.64 33.55
C CYS A 583 32.18 18.49 34.57
N ILE A 584 31.19 18.41 35.45
CA ILE A 584 31.01 17.32 36.42
C ILE A 584 29.62 16.74 36.21
N GLN A 585 29.57 15.49 35.73
CA GLN A 585 28.42 14.58 35.62
C GLN A 585 27.03 15.24 35.61
N ALA A 586 26.50 15.48 34.41
CA ALA A 586 25.10 15.85 34.24
C ALA A 586 24.21 14.63 34.38
N THR A 587 23.31 14.61 35.38
CA THR A 587 22.15 13.71 35.36
C THR A 587 21.01 14.48 34.71
N VAL A 588 20.64 14.12 33.48
CA VAL A 588 19.51 14.75 32.78
C VAL A 588 18.23 14.22 33.41
N ARG A 589 17.34 15.11 33.88
CA ARG A 589 15.96 14.78 34.25
C ARG A 589 15.01 15.50 33.31
N TYR A 590 14.06 14.75 32.77
CA TYR A 590 13.03 15.24 31.86
C TYR A 590 11.75 15.50 32.66
N GLY A 591 11.07 16.62 32.43
CA GLY A 591 9.81 16.94 33.10
C GLY A 591 8.94 17.86 32.25
N LEU A 592 7.63 17.62 32.25
CA LEU A 592 6.64 18.57 31.76
C LEU A 592 6.63 19.82 32.64
N LEU A 593 6.59 21.00 32.02
CA LEU A 593 6.26 22.26 32.69
C LEU A 593 4.79 22.23 33.15
N CYS A 594 4.48 21.50 34.22
CA CYS A 594 3.22 21.67 34.91
C CYS A 594 3.29 22.98 35.72
N SER A 595 2.62 24.01 35.22
CA SER A 595 2.26 25.19 36.00
C SER A 595 1.22 24.81 37.07
N LYS A 596 1.69 24.23 38.18
CA LYS A 596 0.99 24.33 39.47
C LYS A 596 1.85 25.14 40.41
N LEU A 597 1.50 26.43 40.51
CA LEU A 597 1.89 27.31 41.61
C LEU A 597 1.60 26.62 42.95
N PRO A 598 2.60 26.41 43.83
CA PRO A 598 2.35 26.32 45.26
C PRO A 598 2.10 27.73 45.80
N PRO A 599 1.13 27.94 46.70
CA PRO A 599 0.98 29.22 47.36
C PRO A 599 2.16 29.43 48.32
N SER A 600 2.68 30.66 48.33
CA SER A 600 3.61 31.24 49.30
C SER A 600 5.06 30.71 49.32
N GLY A 601 6.01 31.58 48.94
CA GLY A 601 7.43 31.38 49.23
C GLY A 601 8.39 32.16 48.34
N VAL A 602 8.47 33.49 48.54
CA VAL A 602 9.60 34.39 48.22
C VAL A 602 10.29 34.20 46.85
N ALA A 603 9.80 34.93 45.84
CA ALA A 603 10.55 35.19 44.61
C ALA A 603 11.65 36.22 44.89
N THR A 604 12.92 35.82 44.79
CA THR A 604 14.01 36.76 44.51
C THR A 604 14.17 36.84 42.99
N GLN A 605 13.85 38.01 42.43
CA GLN A 605 14.16 38.34 41.04
C GLN A 605 15.67 38.22 40.82
N VAL A 606 16.09 37.42 39.84
CA VAL A 606 17.39 37.59 39.19
C VAL A 606 17.11 38.12 37.79
N SER A 607 17.53 39.36 37.57
CA SER A 607 17.31 40.08 36.33
C SER A 607 18.04 39.43 35.18
N THR A 608 17.36 39.33 34.04
CA THR A 608 17.95 39.11 32.73
C THR A 608 18.88 40.27 32.38
N THR A 609 20.19 40.04 32.46
CA THR A 609 21.18 40.79 31.68
C THR A 609 21.61 39.92 30.52
N GLY A 610 21.26 40.34 29.30
CA GLY A 610 21.73 39.72 28.08
C GLY A 610 23.25 39.79 27.97
N PHE A 611 23.81 38.77 27.34
CA PHE A 611 25.10 38.87 26.67
C PHE A 611 24.93 38.22 25.31
N GLY A 612 25.03 39.06 24.28
CA GLY A 612 25.33 38.59 22.93
C GLY A 612 26.81 38.27 22.83
N LEU A 613 27.10 37.15 22.18
CA LEU A 613 28.00 37.04 21.03
C LEU A 613 27.63 35.77 20.28
#